data_AF-A0A2S9GQC9-F1
#
_entry.id   AF-A0A2S9GQC9-F1
#
_cell.length_a   1.000
_cell.length_b   1.000
_cell.length_c   1.000
_cell.angle_alpha   90.00
_cell.angle_beta   90.00
_cell.angle_gamma   90.00
#
_symmetry.space_group_name_H-M   'P 1'
#
loop_
_entity.id
_entity.type
_entity.pdbx_description
1 polymer ?
#
loop_
_entity_poly.entity_id
_entity_poly.type
_entity_poly.pdbx_seq_one_letter_code
_entity_poly.pdbx_strand_id
1 'polypeptide(L)' 'ESDAPVAERLSLGFGSSTFRYAAPAGTDWTVSDLAGQRIATAYPNLVRKDLANRGIEATVIRLDGAVEISVQ' A
#
# COMPACT_ATOMS: atom_id res chain seq x y z
N GLU A 1 0.98 9.69 2.19
CA GLU A 1 0.13 10.47 3.12
C GLU A 1 1.01 11.36 3.99
N SER A 2 0.44 12.35 4.68
CA SER A 2 1.20 13.36 5.41
C SER A 2 1.31 13.14 6.93
N ASP A 3 0.62 12.15 7.50
CA ASP A 3 0.47 11.92 8.96
C ASP A 3 0.01 13.16 9.76
N ALA A 4 -0.51 14.18 9.07
CA ALA A 4 -0.96 15.40 9.69
C ALA A 4 -2.23 15.16 10.54
N PRO A 5 -2.34 15.77 11.72
CA PRO A 5 -3.56 15.66 12.52
C PRO A 5 -4.72 16.34 11.79
N VAL A 6 -5.81 15.60 11.59
CA VAL A 6 -7.03 16.09 10.95
C VAL A 6 -8.24 15.72 11.80
N ALA A 7 -9.23 16.62 11.83
CA ALA A 7 -10.54 16.34 12.41
C ALA A 7 -11.57 16.25 11.29
N GLU A 8 -12.10 15.05 11.07
CA GLU A 8 -13.20 14.85 10.12
C GLU A 8 -14.46 15.57 10.64
N ARG A 9 -15.08 16.39 9.78
CA ARG A 9 -16.30 17.14 10.13
C ARG A 9 -17.57 16.46 9.64
N LEU A 10 -17.54 15.94 8.42
CA LEU A 10 -18.67 15.28 7.78
C LEU A 10 -18.15 14.35 6.68
N SER A 11 -18.52 13.07 6.76
CA SER A 11 -18.29 12.12 5.68
C SER A 11 -19.27 12.39 4.54
N LEU A 12 -18.78 12.40 3.29
CA LEU A 12 -19.60 12.75 2.12
C LEU A 12 -20.53 11.63 1.62
N GLY A 13 -20.32 10.38 2.06
CA GLY A 13 -21.20 9.24 1.74
C GLY A 13 -21.03 8.65 0.34
N PHE A 14 -20.01 9.03 -0.42
CA PHE A 14 -19.70 8.48 -1.75
C PHE A 14 -18.19 8.30 -1.96
N GLY A 15 -17.78 7.60 -3.02
CA GLY A 15 -16.37 7.43 -3.40
C GLY A 15 -15.59 6.39 -2.56
N SER A 16 -16.29 5.43 -1.94
CA SER A 16 -15.67 4.37 -1.13
C SER A 16 -14.57 3.65 -1.92
N SER A 17 -13.38 3.62 -1.35
CA SER A 17 -12.20 3.04 -1.97
C SER A 17 -11.43 2.23 -0.93
N THR A 18 -10.68 1.22 -1.39
CA THR A 18 -9.94 0.30 -0.52
C THR A 18 -8.53 0.11 -1.06
N PHE A 19 -7.56 0.05 -0.15
CA PHE A 19 -6.17 -0.27 -0.49
C PHE A 19 -5.98 -1.78 -0.64
N ARG A 20 -5.22 -2.18 -1.66
CA ARG A 20 -4.87 -3.57 -1.93
C ARG A 20 -3.40 -3.67 -2.34
N TYR A 21 -2.78 -4.78 -2.00
CA TYR A 21 -1.53 -5.21 -2.63
C TYR A 21 -1.86 -5.92 -3.94
N ALA A 22 -1.08 -5.61 -4.97
CA ALA A 22 -1.13 -6.28 -6.26
C ALA A 22 0.24 -6.93 -6.52
N ALA A 23 0.24 -8.10 -7.11
CA ALA A 23 1.44 -8.88 -7.40
C ALA A 23 1.27 -9.60 -8.76
N PRO A 24 2.37 -10.08 -9.38
CA PRO A 24 2.30 -10.74 -10.68
C PRO A 24 1.37 -11.95 -10.67
N ALA A 25 0.62 -12.13 -11.75
CA ALA A 25 -0.28 -13.25 -11.92
C ALA A 25 0.49 -14.58 -12.05
N GLY A 26 -0.19 -15.71 -11.80
CA GLY A 26 0.39 -17.05 -11.93
C GLY A 26 1.08 -17.58 -10.67
N THR A 27 1.07 -16.81 -9.59
CA THR A 27 1.45 -17.27 -8.24
C THR A 27 0.27 -17.04 -7.29
N ASP A 28 0.06 -17.96 -6.36
CA ASP A 28 -0.89 -17.78 -5.27
C ASP A 28 -0.22 -16.97 -4.16
N TRP A 29 -0.52 -15.68 -4.09
CA TRP A 29 0.14 -14.75 -3.18
C TRP A 29 -0.61 -14.65 -1.86
N THR A 30 0.12 -14.78 -0.77
CA THR A 30 -0.33 -14.36 0.56
C THR A 30 0.37 -13.07 0.98
N VAL A 31 -0.18 -12.39 1.99
CA VAL A 31 0.43 -11.17 2.51
C VAL A 31 1.82 -11.45 3.12
N SER A 32 2.03 -12.65 3.68
CA SER A 32 3.32 -13.05 4.24
C SER A 32 4.41 -13.15 3.17
N ASP A 33 4.05 -13.45 1.92
CA ASP A 33 5.00 -13.56 0.81
C ASP A 33 5.58 -12.21 0.37
N LEU A 34 5.06 -11.11 0.90
CA LEU A 34 5.61 -9.76 0.71
C LEU A 34 6.91 -9.55 1.50
N ALA A 35 7.25 -10.44 2.45
CA ALA A 35 8.49 -10.36 3.20
C ALA A 35 9.72 -10.42 2.27
N GLY A 36 10.63 -9.48 2.43
CA GLY A 36 11.82 -9.32 1.58
C GLY A 36 11.56 -8.79 0.17
N GLN A 37 10.30 -8.58 -0.23
CA GLN A 37 9.96 -8.10 -1.57
C GLN A 37 10.13 -6.57 -1.70
N ARG A 38 10.06 -6.10 -2.94
CA ARG A 38 10.02 -4.67 -3.27
C ARG A 38 8.59 -4.26 -3.61
N ILE A 39 8.06 -3.28 -2.89
CA ILE A 39 6.69 -2.80 -3.05
C ILE A 39 6.73 -1.36 -3.56
N ALA A 40 6.17 -1.14 -4.74
CA ALA A 40 6.03 0.19 -5.32
C ALA A 40 4.68 0.80 -4.93
N THR A 41 4.66 2.07 -4.49
CA THR A 41 3.43 2.74 -4.04
C THR A 41 3.54 4.26 -4.10
N ALA A 42 2.42 4.95 -4.32
CA ALA A 42 2.32 6.40 -4.12
C ALA A 42 2.13 6.77 -2.63
N TYR A 43 1.87 5.79 -1.76
CA TYR A 43 1.55 5.96 -0.34
C TYR A 43 2.55 5.19 0.55
N PRO A 44 3.81 5.66 0.64
CA PRO A 44 4.87 4.89 1.28
C PRO A 44 4.71 4.76 2.79
N ASN A 45 4.22 5.80 3.49
CA ASN A 45 4.02 5.72 4.94
C ASN A 45 2.88 4.73 5.26
N LEU A 46 1.82 4.68 4.43
CA LEU A 46 0.64 3.85 4.66
C LEU A 46 1.04 2.38 4.59
N VAL A 47 1.79 2.03 3.54
CA VAL A 47 2.30 0.69 3.32
C VAL A 47 3.29 0.31 4.43
N ARG A 48 4.24 1.18 4.79
CA ARG A 48 5.19 0.91 5.89
C ARG A 48 4.48 0.62 7.21
N LYS A 49 3.44 1.40 7.54
CA LYS A 49 2.65 1.21 8.76
C LYS A 49 1.87 -0.10 8.74
N ASP A 50 1.23 -0.43 7.62
CA ASP A 50 0.52 -1.71 7.47
C ASP A 50 1.45 -2.92 7.58
N LEU A 51 2.63 -2.88 6.93
CA LEU A 51 3.64 -3.92 7.03
C LEU A 51 4.19 -4.08 8.47
N ALA A 52 4.51 -2.97 9.12
CA ALA A 52 4.99 -2.98 10.51
C ALA A 52 3.94 -3.55 11.47
N ASN A 53 2.65 -3.19 11.30
CA ASN A 53 1.56 -3.76 12.10
C ASN A 53 1.41 -5.28 11.91
N ARG A 54 1.85 -5.81 10.77
CA ARG A 54 1.83 -7.24 10.43
C ARG A 54 3.15 -7.95 10.75
N GLY A 55 4.18 -7.22 11.19
CA GLY A 55 5.53 -7.77 11.43
C GLY A 55 6.25 -8.21 10.15
N ILE A 56 5.95 -7.60 9.01
CA ILE A 56 6.52 -7.93 7.70
C ILE A 56 7.57 -6.89 7.33
N GLU A 57 8.78 -7.34 7.02
CA GLU A 57 9.85 -6.48 6.51
C GLU A 57 9.88 -6.54 4.97
N ALA A 58 9.72 -5.39 4.31
CA ALA A 58 9.77 -5.28 2.85
C ALA A 58 10.34 -3.91 2.41
N THR A 59 10.88 -3.84 1.19
CA THR A 59 11.46 -2.61 0.65
C THR A 59 10.38 -1.77 -0.03
N VAL A 60 9.99 -0.64 0.56
CA VAL A 60 8.97 0.26 0.02
C VAL A 60 9.60 1.35 -0.85
N ILE A 61 9.19 1.41 -2.13
CA ILE A 61 9.65 2.36 -3.14
C ILE A 61 8.50 3.32 -3.47
N ARG A 62 8.79 4.62 -3.39
CA ARG A 62 7.81 5.66 -3.76
C ARG A 62 7.76 5.83 -5.27
N LEU A 63 6.56 5.90 -5.83
CA LEU A 63 6.28 6.33 -7.20
C LEU A 63 5.32 7.53 -7.17
N ASP A 64 5.52 8.51 -8.06
CA ASP A 64 4.66 9.70 -8.12
C ASP A 64 3.40 9.50 -9.00
N GLY A 65 3.21 8.31 -9.58
CA GLY A 65 2.05 7.92 -10.38
C GLY A 65 2.28 6.61 -11.14
N ALA A 66 1.25 6.15 -11.88
CA ALA A 66 1.32 4.95 -12.73
C ALA A 66 1.85 3.68 -12.04
N VAL A 67 1.47 3.50 -10.76
CA VAL A 67 1.90 2.35 -9.93
C VAL A 67 1.55 1.01 -10.61
N GLU A 68 0.48 0.97 -11.39
CA GLU A 68 -0.01 -0.23 -12.09
C GLU A 68 1.02 -0.84 -13.06
N ILE A 69 1.95 -0.06 -13.61
CA ILE A 69 2.96 -0.53 -14.58
C ILE A 69 4.19 -1.14 -13.87
N SER A 70 4.33 -0.93 -12.56
CA SER A 70 5.48 -1.40 -11.79
C SER A 70 5.44 -2.88 -11.40
N VAL A 71 4.31 -3.54 -11.66
CA VAL A 71 4.13 -4.99 -11.47
C VAL A 71 4.33 -5.66 -12.83
N GLN A 72 5.35 -6.52 -12.97
CA GLN A 72 5.65 -7.33 -14.16
C GLN A 72 5.50 -8.81 -13.82
#